data_AF-A0A2U8E1J6-F1
#
_entry.id   AF-A0A2U8E1J6-F1
#
_cell.length_a   1.000
_cell.length_b   1.000
_cell.length_c   1.000
_cell.angle_alpha   90.00
_cell.angle_beta   90.00
_cell.angle_gamma   90.00
#
_symmetry.space_group_name_H-M   'P 1'
#
loop_
_entity.id
_entity.type
_entity.pdbx_description
1 polymer ?
#
loop_
_entity_poly.entity_id
_entity_poly.type
_entity_poly.pdbx_seq_one_letter_code
_entity_poly.pdbx_strand_id
1 'polypeptide(L)'
;MPHMRPAFLLRSLVIVAASLACAVLFAGKVANNPKIRIVLVGDSTVTDNAGWGAGFAQFLTEDAVCVNTARGGRSSMSFIKEGRWENALALKADYYLVQFGHNDEPGKPGRSTTMEEYRAYMNQYVDEARAAGATPVLVTSLVRRQFGKKDPHKINSSLNVRAEVVRDIARQKNVPLVELHDLSKALCEKLGREGCLVFSPKKENGAYDGTHLNAEGYIPFGRIVANELKRVVPALAPFIRDEPKNAKPVARESRYDAVVAFDGSGTHTTIQAAIAAAPSGASKPHVILVKPAVYQGQVIIPRDKPFIHLIGEPGETKATVITYGLNVYEPKTDEKIPHKGTGVVVLADDFRAENITFENTAGDRGQALALRVDGDRAVFENCRMLGWQDTLMANKGRQYYKNCHVEGRVDFIYGGATAVFDGCVIHSKNGGYVTAASTPREARFGYVFLRCKLTGDPAPWDAGKPPPKKPPQAFLGRPWRPHAHVAFIECELGGHIKPEGWNNWRKEENEKTARYFEYKNTGPGADPAARAAWSRQLTDGEAKLYTVENIFGDWRP
;
A
#
# COMPACT_ATOMS: atom_id res chain seq x y z
N MET A 1 56.03 -82.53 -5.60
CA MET A 1 56.53 -82.80 -4.24
C MET A 1 55.70 -82.01 -3.24
N PRO A 2 55.46 -82.55 -2.05
CA PRO A 2 54.24 -82.31 -1.26
C PRO A 2 54.43 -81.31 -0.10
N HIS A 3 53.31 -81.03 0.58
CA HIS A 3 53.11 -80.61 2.00
C HIS A 3 52.21 -79.38 2.12
N MET A 4 50.89 -79.58 2.33
CA MET A 4 50.18 -79.71 3.64
C MET A 4 50.17 -78.40 4.44
N ARG A 5 49.06 -77.64 4.42
CA ARG A 5 47.87 -77.68 5.33
C ARG A 5 48.02 -76.67 6.50
N PRO A 6 46.95 -76.29 7.24
CA PRO A 6 45.65 -75.67 6.84
C PRO A 6 45.29 -74.47 7.77
N ALA A 7 44.11 -73.86 7.63
CA ALA A 7 43.16 -73.46 8.72
C ALA A 7 42.39 -72.13 8.52
N PHE A 8 41.05 -72.27 8.55
CA PHE A 8 39.97 -71.41 9.11
C PHE A 8 39.83 -69.93 8.67
N LEU A 9 38.79 -69.55 7.91
CA LEU A 9 37.39 -69.22 8.30
C LEU A 9 37.27 -68.00 9.24
N LEU A 10 36.80 -66.83 8.76
CA LEU A 10 35.38 -66.40 8.67
C LEU A 10 35.23 -64.84 8.70
N ARG A 11 34.48 -64.28 7.72
CA ARG A 11 33.61 -63.06 7.71
C ARG A 11 34.20 -61.69 8.16
N SER A 12 34.06 -60.59 7.41
CA SER A 12 32.79 -59.92 7.03
C SER A 12 32.97 -58.74 6.05
N LEU A 13 31.84 -58.30 5.45
CA LEU A 13 31.44 -56.93 5.01
C LEU A 13 31.62 -56.42 3.53
N VAL A 14 30.46 -56.34 2.84
CA VAL A 14 29.75 -55.13 2.29
C VAL A 14 30.03 -54.54 0.88
N ILE A 15 29.00 -54.73 0.01
CA ILE A 15 28.19 -53.82 -0.86
C ILE A 15 28.90 -52.84 -1.85
N VAL A 16 28.56 -52.91 -3.15
CA VAL A 16 27.63 -52.02 -3.93
C VAL A 16 27.77 -52.35 -5.43
N ALA A 17 26.66 -52.68 -6.08
CA ALA A 17 26.53 -52.77 -7.54
C ALA A 17 25.68 -51.61 -8.06
N ALA A 18 26.15 -50.94 -9.11
CA ALA A 18 25.46 -49.85 -9.79
C ALA A 18 24.64 -50.38 -10.97
N SER A 19 23.38 -49.93 -11.09
CA SER A 19 22.53 -50.16 -12.26
C SER A 19 21.82 -48.87 -12.66
N LEU A 20 22.00 -48.52 -13.94
CA LEU A 20 21.41 -47.38 -14.66
C LEU A 20 19.87 -47.37 -14.51
N ALA A 21 19.32 -46.23 -14.10
CA ALA A 21 17.92 -45.89 -14.27
C ALA A 21 17.80 -44.64 -15.16
N CYS A 22 17.21 -44.82 -16.35
CA CYS A 22 16.69 -43.71 -17.17
C CYS A 22 15.48 -43.11 -16.43
N ALA A 23 15.70 -42.01 -15.71
CA ALA A 23 14.62 -41.19 -15.20
C ALA A 23 14.09 -40.29 -16.33
N VAL A 24 12.92 -40.63 -16.88
CA VAL A 24 12.09 -39.67 -17.61
C VAL A 24 11.59 -38.66 -16.58
N LEU A 25 12.28 -37.53 -16.49
CA LEU A 25 11.80 -36.36 -15.76
C LEU A 25 10.58 -35.81 -16.52
N PHE A 26 9.37 -36.19 -16.09
CA PHE A 26 8.20 -35.37 -16.34
C PHE A 26 8.38 -34.07 -15.55
N ALA A 27 9.04 -33.09 -16.17
CA ALA A 27 8.88 -31.69 -15.80
C ALA A 27 7.44 -31.31 -16.19
N GLY A 28 6.49 -31.61 -15.31
CA GLY A 28 5.17 -31.00 -15.37
C GLY A 28 5.37 -29.49 -15.28
N LYS A 29 5.30 -28.80 -16.41
CA LYS A 29 4.98 -27.37 -16.42
C LYS A 29 3.67 -27.27 -15.66
N VAL A 30 3.73 -26.76 -14.43
CA VAL A 30 2.54 -26.20 -13.79
C VAL A 30 2.14 -25.04 -14.70
N ALA A 31 1.23 -25.32 -15.63
CA ALA A 31 0.59 -24.29 -16.41
C ALA A 31 -0.14 -23.43 -15.38
N ASN A 32 0.43 -22.26 -15.09
CA ASN A 32 -0.16 -21.26 -14.23
C ASN A 32 -1.36 -20.70 -15.01
N ASN A 33 -2.48 -21.41 -14.97
CA ASN A 33 -3.70 -20.98 -15.63
C ASN A 33 -4.08 -19.63 -14.98
N PRO A 34 -4.30 -18.56 -15.76
CA PRO A 34 -4.61 -17.27 -15.17
C PRO A 34 -5.88 -17.42 -14.32
N LYS A 35 -5.77 -17.05 -13.04
CA LYS A 35 -6.91 -17.07 -12.10
C LYS A 35 -8.01 -16.17 -12.64
N ILE A 36 -9.26 -16.63 -12.54
CA ILE A 36 -10.42 -15.85 -12.97
C ILE A 36 -10.58 -14.64 -12.04
N ARG A 37 -10.71 -13.44 -12.61
CA ARG A 37 -10.82 -12.20 -11.85
C ARG A 37 -12.26 -11.72 -11.82
N ILE A 38 -12.79 -11.58 -10.61
CA ILE A 38 -14.12 -11.05 -10.33
C ILE A 38 -13.95 -9.71 -9.61
N VAL A 39 -14.51 -8.65 -10.16
CA VAL A 39 -14.51 -7.33 -9.53
C VAL A 39 -15.91 -6.99 -9.05
N LEU A 40 -16.03 -6.63 -7.77
CA LEU A 40 -17.28 -6.16 -7.19
C LEU A 40 -17.36 -4.63 -7.28
N VAL A 41 -18.47 -4.11 -7.77
CA VAL A 41 -18.73 -2.69 -8.00
C VAL A 41 -20.05 -2.33 -7.34
N GLY A 42 -20.06 -1.32 -6.48
CA GLY A 42 -21.30 -0.90 -5.85
C GLY A 42 -21.19 0.06 -4.69
N ASP A 43 -22.32 0.21 -4.00
CA ASP A 43 -22.48 1.06 -2.82
C ASP A 43 -22.07 0.35 -1.50
N SER A 44 -22.43 0.92 -0.35
CA SER A 44 -22.08 0.38 0.97
C SER A 44 -22.58 -1.05 1.22
N THR A 45 -23.60 -1.51 0.51
CA THR A 45 -24.15 -2.87 0.70
C THR A 45 -23.38 -3.95 -0.05
N VAL A 46 -22.35 -3.58 -0.80
CA VAL A 46 -21.40 -4.50 -1.46
C VAL A 46 -20.04 -4.53 -0.74
N THR A 47 -19.70 -3.50 0.05
CA THR A 47 -18.37 -3.39 0.68
C THR A 47 -18.06 -4.53 1.65
N ASP A 48 -16.77 -4.75 1.90
CA ASP A 48 -16.32 -5.81 2.82
C ASP A 48 -16.71 -5.57 4.29
N ASN A 49 -16.95 -4.32 4.68
CA ASN A 49 -17.23 -3.93 6.06
C ASN A 49 -18.71 -3.73 6.39
N ALA A 50 -19.56 -3.54 5.38
CA ALA A 50 -20.97 -3.19 5.59
C ALA A 50 -21.93 -3.93 4.64
N GLY A 51 -21.39 -4.72 3.72
CA GLY A 51 -22.12 -5.39 2.65
C GLY A 51 -21.87 -6.89 2.58
N TRP A 52 -22.28 -7.49 1.47
CA TRP A 52 -22.14 -8.93 1.24
C TRP A 52 -20.77 -9.34 0.67
N GLY A 53 -19.92 -8.38 0.26
CA GLY A 53 -18.68 -8.65 -0.47
C GLY A 53 -17.68 -9.54 0.28
N ALA A 54 -17.44 -9.27 1.56
CA ALA A 54 -16.55 -10.09 2.39
C ALA A 54 -17.06 -11.53 2.54
N GLY A 55 -18.38 -11.70 2.61
CA GLY A 55 -19.04 -12.99 2.68
C GLY A 55 -18.96 -13.77 1.36
N PHE A 56 -19.28 -13.12 0.24
CA PHE A 56 -19.18 -13.70 -1.10
C PHE A 56 -17.76 -14.21 -1.39
N ALA A 57 -16.73 -13.44 -1.02
CA ALA A 57 -15.34 -13.83 -1.21
C ALA A 57 -14.96 -15.15 -0.50
N GLN A 58 -15.67 -15.55 0.56
CA GLN A 58 -15.40 -16.83 1.25
C GLN A 58 -15.81 -18.04 0.42
N PHE A 59 -16.73 -17.87 -0.53
CA PHE A 59 -17.18 -18.93 -1.41
C PHE A 59 -16.27 -19.10 -2.63
N LEU A 60 -15.29 -18.24 -2.87
CA LEU A 60 -14.44 -18.33 -4.06
C LEU A 60 -13.23 -19.24 -3.85
N THR A 61 -13.04 -20.19 -4.76
CA THR A 61 -11.85 -21.06 -4.82
C THR A 61 -10.55 -20.24 -4.94
N GLU A 62 -9.43 -20.88 -4.65
CA GLU A 62 -8.08 -20.34 -4.84
C GLU A 62 -7.75 -19.99 -6.29
N ASP A 63 -8.51 -20.54 -7.24
CA ASP A 63 -8.38 -20.25 -8.68
C ASP A 63 -9.18 -19.02 -9.13
N ALA A 64 -9.86 -18.35 -8.20
CA ALA A 64 -10.50 -17.06 -8.39
C ALA A 64 -9.86 -15.95 -7.54
N VAL A 65 -9.77 -14.76 -8.11
CA VAL A 65 -9.38 -13.53 -7.42
C VAL A 65 -10.58 -12.60 -7.36
N CYS A 66 -10.97 -12.22 -6.14
CA CYS A 66 -12.01 -11.21 -5.91
C CYS A 66 -11.37 -9.89 -5.52
N VAL A 67 -11.71 -8.83 -6.23
CA VAL A 67 -11.33 -7.46 -5.87
C VAL A 67 -12.60 -6.66 -5.62
N ASN A 68 -12.83 -6.27 -4.37
CA ASN A 68 -13.98 -5.45 -4.03
C ASN A 68 -13.64 -3.96 -4.16
N THR A 69 -14.20 -3.31 -5.17
CA THR A 69 -14.02 -1.87 -5.44
C THR A 69 -15.19 -1.03 -4.94
N ALA A 70 -16.21 -1.67 -4.36
CA ALA A 70 -17.39 -0.99 -3.86
C ALA A 70 -17.02 0.05 -2.80
N ARG A 71 -17.80 1.13 -2.73
CA ARG A 71 -17.54 2.22 -1.79
C ARG A 71 -18.81 2.68 -1.09
N GLY A 72 -18.70 2.73 0.23
CA GLY A 72 -19.77 3.26 1.07
C GLY A 72 -20.13 4.70 0.72
N GLY A 73 -21.43 4.97 0.74
CA GLY A 73 -21.97 6.30 0.44
C GLY A 73 -21.92 6.69 -1.02
N ARG A 74 -21.55 5.83 -1.98
CA ARG A 74 -21.59 6.16 -3.43
C ARG A 74 -22.86 5.65 -4.06
N SER A 75 -23.33 6.34 -5.10
CA SER A 75 -24.43 5.93 -5.97
C SER A 75 -23.90 5.49 -7.33
N SER A 76 -24.79 5.00 -8.21
CA SER A 76 -24.43 4.64 -9.59
C SER A 76 -23.74 5.80 -10.31
N MET A 77 -24.24 7.03 -10.11
CA MET A 77 -23.66 8.26 -10.63
C MET A 77 -22.33 8.62 -9.97
N SER A 78 -22.30 8.76 -8.64
CA SER A 78 -21.14 9.35 -7.96
C SER A 78 -19.91 8.45 -8.07
N PHE A 79 -20.10 7.13 -8.16
CA PHE A 79 -19.02 6.18 -8.37
C PHE A 79 -18.32 6.38 -9.72
N ILE A 80 -19.07 6.65 -10.80
CA ILE A 80 -18.49 7.03 -12.11
C ILE A 80 -17.83 8.41 -12.03
N LYS A 81 -18.53 9.42 -11.50
CA LYS A 81 -18.00 10.80 -11.43
C LYS A 81 -16.72 10.94 -10.61
N GLU A 82 -16.52 10.06 -9.63
CA GLU A 82 -15.30 10.00 -8.81
C GLU A 82 -14.14 9.21 -9.49
N GLY A 83 -14.30 8.76 -10.74
CA GLY A 83 -13.28 7.96 -11.46
C GLY A 83 -13.12 6.53 -10.94
N ARG A 84 -14.00 6.07 -10.03
CA ARG A 84 -13.87 4.73 -9.41
C ARG A 84 -14.19 3.62 -10.41
N TRP A 85 -15.09 3.89 -11.35
CA TRP A 85 -15.40 2.93 -12.40
C TRP A 85 -14.23 2.73 -13.37
N GLU A 86 -13.54 3.81 -13.75
CA GLU A 86 -12.31 3.74 -14.53
C GLU A 86 -11.23 2.90 -13.81
N ASN A 87 -11.05 3.12 -12.50
CA ASN A 87 -10.12 2.32 -11.69
C ASN A 87 -10.53 0.84 -11.64
N ALA A 88 -11.83 0.53 -11.55
CA ALA A 88 -12.31 -0.85 -11.59
C ALA A 88 -12.07 -1.49 -12.98
N LEU A 89 -12.28 -0.76 -14.07
CA LEU A 89 -11.99 -1.22 -15.44
C LEU A 89 -10.49 -1.47 -15.65
N ALA A 90 -9.62 -0.66 -15.05
CA ALA A 90 -8.17 -0.84 -15.11
C ALA A 90 -7.69 -2.19 -14.53
N LEU A 91 -8.50 -2.84 -13.69
CA LEU A 91 -8.22 -4.17 -13.14
C LEU A 91 -8.34 -5.30 -14.17
N LYS A 92 -8.94 -5.04 -15.35
CA LYS A 92 -9.13 -6.02 -16.43
C LYS A 92 -9.73 -7.33 -15.90
N ALA A 93 -10.93 -7.23 -15.32
CA ALA A 93 -11.63 -8.38 -14.77
C ALA A 93 -12.26 -9.23 -15.88
N ASP A 94 -12.45 -10.52 -15.62
CA ASP A 94 -13.27 -11.38 -16.47
C ASP A 94 -14.76 -11.09 -16.21
N TYR A 95 -15.11 -10.78 -14.96
CA TYR A 95 -16.48 -10.48 -14.53
C TYR A 95 -16.55 -9.22 -13.66
N TYR A 96 -17.54 -8.37 -13.93
CA TYR A 96 -17.91 -7.23 -13.09
C TYR A 96 -19.30 -7.46 -12.50
N LEU A 97 -19.38 -7.65 -11.18
CA LEU A 97 -20.65 -7.71 -10.46
C LEU A 97 -21.04 -6.30 -10.03
N VAL A 98 -22.10 -5.77 -10.62
CA VAL A 98 -22.51 -4.36 -10.46
C VAL A 98 -23.82 -4.28 -9.68
N GLN A 99 -23.78 -3.60 -8.53
CA GLN A 99 -24.93 -3.37 -7.66
C GLN A 99 -25.00 -1.94 -7.15
N PHE A 100 -26.10 -1.23 -7.43
CA PHE A 100 -26.39 0.08 -6.86
C PHE A 100 -27.88 0.21 -6.52
N GLY A 101 -28.22 1.20 -5.70
CA GLY A 101 -29.60 1.60 -5.48
C GLY A 101 -29.85 2.30 -4.14
N HIS A 102 -29.08 1.98 -3.09
CA HIS A 102 -29.34 2.56 -1.77
C HIS A 102 -29.03 4.04 -1.69
N ASN A 103 -27.96 4.50 -2.35
CA ASN A 103 -27.56 5.90 -2.36
C ASN A 103 -28.16 6.71 -3.51
N ASP A 104 -28.70 6.01 -4.51
CA ASP A 104 -29.43 6.58 -5.65
C ASP A 104 -30.82 7.10 -5.25
N GLU A 105 -31.37 6.66 -4.12
CA GLU A 105 -32.64 7.17 -3.60
C GLU A 105 -32.61 8.67 -3.29
N PRO A 106 -33.76 9.37 -3.41
CA PRO A 106 -33.86 10.80 -3.10
C PRO A 106 -33.41 11.16 -1.68
N GLY A 107 -33.06 12.43 -1.47
CA GLY A 107 -32.72 12.98 -0.15
C GLY A 107 -31.23 12.89 0.23
N LYS A 108 -30.34 12.61 -0.73
CA LYS A 108 -28.89 12.54 -0.53
C LYS A 108 -28.18 13.48 -1.51
N PRO A 109 -27.96 14.76 -1.16
CA PRO A 109 -27.30 15.72 -2.05
C PRO A 109 -25.97 15.19 -2.60
N GLY A 110 -25.75 15.39 -3.90
CA GLY A 110 -24.57 14.90 -4.62
C GLY A 110 -24.51 13.38 -4.87
N ARG A 111 -25.51 12.63 -4.41
CA ARG A 111 -25.52 11.17 -4.44
C ARG A 111 -26.83 10.56 -4.95
N SER A 112 -27.97 11.21 -4.76
CA SER A 112 -29.23 10.76 -5.36
C SER A 112 -29.21 10.85 -6.88
N THR A 113 -30.01 10.03 -7.55
CA THR A 113 -30.27 10.09 -8.98
C THR A 113 -31.77 10.07 -9.24
N THR A 114 -32.23 10.62 -10.37
CA THR A 114 -33.56 10.30 -10.90
C THR A 114 -33.60 8.83 -11.38
N MET A 115 -34.78 8.32 -11.74
CA MET A 115 -34.90 6.96 -12.29
C MET A 115 -34.31 6.87 -13.70
N GLU A 116 -34.42 7.94 -14.50
CA GLU A 116 -33.80 8.07 -15.82
C GLU A 116 -32.27 8.06 -15.70
N GLU A 117 -31.72 8.87 -14.78
CA GLU A 117 -30.28 8.90 -14.51
C GLU A 117 -29.78 7.54 -14.00
N TYR A 118 -30.49 6.93 -13.04
CA TYR A 118 -30.13 5.61 -12.53
C TYR A 118 -30.07 4.57 -13.67
N ARG A 119 -31.09 4.53 -14.52
CA ARG A 119 -31.12 3.63 -15.69
C ARG A 119 -29.96 3.94 -16.64
N ALA A 120 -29.65 5.20 -16.90
CA ALA A 120 -28.55 5.60 -17.78
C ALA A 120 -27.20 5.11 -17.24
N TYR A 121 -26.89 5.36 -15.96
CA TYR A 121 -25.64 4.90 -15.36
C TYR A 121 -25.55 3.38 -15.28
N MET A 122 -26.64 2.68 -14.90
CA MET A 122 -26.66 1.21 -14.90
C MET A 122 -26.42 0.63 -16.30
N ASN A 123 -26.92 1.28 -17.36
CA ASN A 123 -26.61 0.89 -18.74
C ASN A 123 -25.14 1.13 -19.09
N GLN A 124 -24.56 2.25 -18.64
CA GLN A 124 -23.16 2.60 -18.89
C GLN A 124 -22.20 1.55 -18.31
N TYR A 125 -22.42 1.09 -17.07
CA TYR A 125 -21.61 0.03 -16.47
C TYR A 125 -21.59 -1.25 -17.32
N VAL A 126 -22.75 -1.64 -17.86
CA VAL A 126 -22.88 -2.83 -18.71
C VAL A 126 -22.11 -2.64 -20.02
N ASP A 127 -22.28 -1.50 -20.68
CA ASP A 127 -21.68 -1.25 -21.99
C ASP A 127 -20.16 -1.13 -21.90
N GLU A 128 -19.67 -0.41 -20.90
CA GLU A 128 -18.23 -0.20 -20.73
C GLU A 128 -17.51 -1.47 -20.25
N ALA A 129 -18.15 -2.30 -19.40
CA ALA A 129 -17.59 -3.61 -19.05
C ALA A 129 -17.44 -4.51 -20.28
N ARG A 130 -18.45 -4.53 -21.18
CA ARG A 130 -18.37 -5.27 -22.45
C ARG A 130 -17.31 -4.72 -23.38
N ALA A 131 -17.23 -3.39 -23.50
CA ALA A 131 -16.20 -2.73 -24.31
C ALA A 131 -14.79 -3.05 -23.81
N ALA A 132 -14.62 -3.27 -22.50
CA ALA A 132 -13.37 -3.72 -21.89
C ALA A 132 -13.10 -5.24 -22.04
N GLY A 133 -13.99 -5.98 -22.73
CA GLY A 133 -13.86 -7.42 -22.97
C GLY A 133 -14.33 -8.31 -21.81
N ALA A 134 -15.02 -7.75 -20.82
CA ALA A 134 -15.50 -8.47 -19.64
C ALA A 134 -16.99 -8.83 -19.74
N THR A 135 -17.42 -9.78 -18.90
CA THR A 135 -18.83 -10.11 -18.74
C THR A 135 -19.41 -9.31 -17.56
N PRO A 136 -20.28 -8.30 -17.81
CA PRO A 136 -21.02 -7.68 -16.73
C PRO A 136 -22.02 -8.69 -16.14
N VAL A 137 -22.24 -8.62 -14.83
CA VAL A 137 -23.29 -9.33 -14.11
C VAL A 137 -24.01 -8.29 -13.26
N LEU A 138 -25.31 -8.13 -13.49
CA LEU A 138 -26.11 -7.22 -12.69
C LEU A 138 -26.55 -7.92 -11.41
N VAL A 139 -26.56 -7.16 -10.31
CA VAL A 139 -27.03 -7.64 -9.01
C VAL A 139 -28.09 -6.65 -8.52
N THR A 140 -29.29 -7.12 -8.20
CA THR A 140 -30.31 -6.25 -7.59
C THR A 140 -29.87 -5.84 -6.17
N SER A 141 -30.25 -4.66 -5.71
CA SER A 141 -29.83 -4.16 -4.39
C SER A 141 -30.28 -5.07 -3.25
N LEU A 142 -29.45 -5.23 -2.21
CA LEU A 142 -29.85 -5.90 -0.96
C LEU A 142 -31.10 -5.25 -0.34
N VAL A 143 -32.02 -6.05 0.19
CA VAL A 143 -33.24 -5.50 0.82
C VAL A 143 -32.90 -4.74 2.11
N ARG A 144 -33.59 -3.61 2.35
CA ARG A 144 -33.62 -3.06 3.71
C ARG A 144 -34.47 -3.94 4.61
N ARG A 145 -33.95 -4.25 5.80
CA ARG A 145 -34.63 -5.00 6.86
C ARG A 145 -35.65 -4.13 7.62
N GLN A 146 -36.46 -3.39 6.87
CA GLN A 146 -37.47 -2.45 7.35
C GLN A 146 -38.87 -3.07 7.20
N PHE A 147 -39.31 -3.76 8.24
CA PHE A 147 -40.65 -4.34 8.32
C PHE A 147 -41.73 -3.27 8.44
N GLY A 148 -42.85 -3.50 7.76
CA GLY A 148 -43.98 -2.59 7.72
C GLY A 148 -44.63 -2.38 9.08
N LYS A 149 -45.22 -1.19 9.29
CA LYS A 149 -46.02 -0.92 10.49
C LYS A 149 -47.38 -1.63 10.45
N LYS A 150 -47.95 -1.80 9.25
CA LYS A 150 -49.27 -2.44 9.05
C LYS A 150 -49.20 -3.97 9.07
N ASP A 151 -48.10 -4.53 8.56
CA ASP A 151 -47.82 -5.96 8.59
C ASP A 151 -46.35 -6.14 9.05
N PRO A 152 -46.12 -6.58 10.30
CA PRO A 152 -44.78 -6.74 10.85
C PRO A 152 -44.04 -7.96 10.28
N HIS A 153 -44.69 -8.79 9.45
CA HIS A 153 -44.09 -9.93 8.76
C HIS A 153 -43.67 -9.60 7.32
N LYS A 154 -44.02 -8.42 6.81
CA LYS A 154 -43.75 -8.01 5.43
C LYS A 154 -42.82 -6.81 5.33
N ILE A 155 -41.91 -6.87 4.36
CA ILE A 155 -41.02 -5.77 4.01
C ILE A 155 -41.59 -5.06 2.79
N ASN A 156 -41.97 -3.79 2.96
CA ASN A 156 -42.32 -2.92 1.84
C ASN A 156 -41.09 -2.07 1.47
N SER A 157 -40.30 -2.55 0.51
CA SER A 157 -39.03 -1.93 0.15
C SER A 157 -39.21 -0.80 -0.87
N SER A 158 -38.68 0.38 -0.54
CA SER A 158 -38.59 1.51 -1.48
C SER A 158 -37.65 1.23 -2.66
N LEU A 159 -36.80 0.21 -2.56
CA LEU A 159 -35.86 -0.19 -3.60
C LEU A 159 -36.49 -1.04 -4.71
N ASN A 160 -37.74 -1.47 -4.57
CA ASN A 160 -38.44 -2.29 -5.59
C ASN A 160 -38.36 -1.68 -6.99
N VAL A 161 -38.54 -0.35 -7.10
CA VAL A 161 -38.50 0.35 -8.39
C VAL A 161 -37.12 0.33 -9.04
N ARG A 162 -36.04 0.37 -8.25
CA ARG A 162 -34.65 0.29 -8.75
C ARG A 162 -34.28 -1.15 -9.11
N ALA A 163 -34.69 -2.12 -8.29
CA ALA A 163 -34.54 -3.54 -8.60
C ALA A 163 -35.23 -3.90 -9.94
N GLU A 164 -36.41 -3.33 -10.21
CA GLU A 164 -37.09 -3.56 -11.50
C GLU A 164 -36.35 -2.92 -12.69
N VAL A 165 -35.76 -1.74 -12.52
CA VAL A 165 -34.89 -1.16 -13.57
C VAL A 165 -33.70 -2.07 -13.86
N VAL A 166 -33.06 -2.64 -12.84
CA VAL A 166 -31.93 -3.55 -13.03
C VAL A 166 -32.38 -4.83 -13.76
N ARG A 167 -33.55 -5.37 -13.42
CA ARG A 167 -34.17 -6.51 -14.15
C ARG A 167 -34.44 -6.19 -15.60
N ASP A 168 -35.04 -5.04 -15.87
CA ASP A 168 -35.30 -4.58 -17.23
C ASP A 168 -34.02 -4.50 -18.05
N ILE A 169 -32.97 -3.87 -17.50
CA ILE A 169 -31.68 -3.76 -18.18
C ILE A 169 -31.08 -5.14 -18.43
N ALA A 170 -31.11 -6.03 -17.43
CA ALA A 170 -30.60 -7.38 -17.58
C ALA A 170 -31.30 -8.16 -18.70
N ARG A 171 -32.64 -8.06 -18.77
CA ARG A 171 -33.45 -8.65 -19.86
C ARG A 171 -33.12 -8.01 -21.21
N GLN A 172 -33.18 -6.68 -21.30
CA GLN A 172 -32.99 -5.93 -22.55
C GLN A 172 -31.58 -6.12 -23.14
N LYS A 173 -30.57 -6.17 -22.28
CA LYS A 173 -29.17 -6.30 -22.71
C LYS A 173 -28.67 -7.74 -22.70
N ASN A 174 -29.50 -8.71 -22.31
CA ASN A 174 -29.12 -10.12 -22.15
C ASN A 174 -27.86 -10.26 -21.26
N VAL A 175 -27.96 -9.75 -20.04
CA VAL A 175 -26.90 -9.77 -19.03
C VAL A 175 -27.31 -10.70 -17.89
N PRO A 176 -26.43 -11.58 -17.37
CA PRO A 176 -26.75 -12.39 -16.21
C PRO A 176 -27.18 -11.53 -15.01
N LEU A 177 -28.19 -12.01 -14.27
CA LEU A 177 -28.79 -11.29 -13.16
C LEU A 177 -28.76 -12.12 -11.87
N VAL A 178 -28.11 -11.60 -10.84
CA VAL A 178 -28.21 -12.12 -9.47
C VAL A 178 -29.37 -11.44 -8.76
N GLU A 179 -30.40 -12.21 -8.40
CA GLU A 179 -31.63 -11.70 -7.75
C GLU A 179 -31.50 -11.56 -6.24
N LEU A 180 -30.56 -10.72 -5.79
CA LEU A 180 -30.31 -10.51 -4.36
C LEU A 180 -31.48 -9.83 -3.64
N HIS A 181 -32.18 -8.87 -4.26
CA HIS A 181 -33.24 -8.10 -3.60
C HIS A 181 -34.38 -8.99 -3.09
N ASP A 182 -34.98 -9.80 -3.96
CA ASP A 182 -36.13 -10.64 -3.58
C ASP A 182 -35.72 -11.83 -2.72
N LEU A 183 -34.55 -12.44 -2.99
CA LEU A 183 -34.06 -13.55 -2.17
C LEU A 183 -33.68 -13.11 -0.76
N SER A 184 -33.02 -11.95 -0.62
CA SER A 184 -32.72 -11.38 0.70
C SER A 184 -33.99 -10.92 1.42
N LYS A 185 -34.98 -10.38 0.70
CA LYS A 185 -36.31 -10.09 1.24
C LYS A 185 -36.99 -11.34 1.77
N ALA A 186 -37.04 -12.42 0.99
CA ALA A 186 -37.65 -13.68 1.40
C ALA A 186 -36.96 -14.27 2.64
N LEU A 187 -35.62 -14.22 2.69
CA LEU A 187 -34.84 -14.63 3.86
C LEU A 187 -35.25 -13.82 5.09
N CYS A 188 -35.29 -12.49 4.98
CA CYS A 188 -35.65 -11.62 6.08
C CYS A 188 -37.10 -11.81 6.54
N GLU A 189 -38.06 -11.88 5.61
CA GLU A 189 -39.47 -12.13 5.95
C GLU A 189 -39.67 -13.48 6.65
N LYS A 190 -38.92 -14.51 6.25
CA LYS A 190 -38.93 -15.82 6.93
C LYS A 190 -38.41 -15.75 8.38
N LEU A 191 -37.38 -14.95 8.62
CA LEU A 191 -36.79 -14.77 9.95
C LEU A 191 -37.58 -13.80 10.84
N GLY A 192 -38.37 -12.92 10.23
CA GLY A 192 -39.03 -11.81 10.92
C GLY A 192 -38.06 -10.73 11.42
N ARG A 193 -38.61 -9.68 12.02
CA ARG A 193 -37.84 -8.52 12.51
C ARG A 193 -36.76 -8.90 13.52
N GLU A 194 -37.11 -9.65 14.55
CA GLU A 194 -36.17 -10.03 15.62
C GLU A 194 -35.04 -10.92 15.11
N GLY A 195 -35.37 -11.91 14.27
CA GLY A 195 -34.36 -12.78 13.65
C GLY A 195 -33.38 -12.03 12.74
N CYS A 196 -33.79 -10.88 12.18
CA CYS A 196 -32.93 -10.03 11.36
C CYS A 196 -31.98 -9.12 12.16
N LEU A 197 -32.20 -8.94 13.48
CA LEU A 197 -31.35 -8.06 14.29
C LEU A 197 -29.92 -8.58 14.40
N VAL A 198 -29.73 -9.91 14.37
CA VAL A 198 -28.40 -10.53 14.44
C VAL A 198 -27.49 -10.07 13.30
N PHE A 199 -28.05 -9.76 12.12
CA PHE A 199 -27.28 -9.26 10.97
C PHE A 199 -27.06 -7.75 10.98
N SER A 200 -27.75 -7.03 11.86
CA SER A 200 -27.86 -5.58 11.80
C SER A 200 -26.88 -4.94 12.79
N PRO A 201 -25.95 -4.08 12.34
CA PRO A 201 -25.13 -3.29 13.23
C PRO A 201 -25.98 -2.46 14.19
N LYS A 202 -25.51 -2.31 15.44
CA LYS A 202 -26.14 -1.45 16.43
C LYS A 202 -25.46 -0.08 16.42
N LYS A 203 -26.25 0.98 16.32
CA LYS A 203 -25.79 2.37 16.39
C LYS A 203 -25.56 2.79 17.84
N GLU A 204 -24.81 3.87 18.05
CA GLU A 204 -24.52 4.41 19.38
C GLU A 204 -25.79 4.74 20.18
N ASN A 205 -26.83 5.24 19.49
CA ASN A 205 -28.13 5.52 20.10
C ASN A 205 -28.99 4.27 20.40
N GLY A 206 -28.41 3.08 20.24
CA GLY A 206 -29.06 1.80 20.49
C GLY A 206 -29.95 1.27 19.36
N ALA A 207 -30.21 2.06 18.32
CA ALA A 207 -31.01 1.63 17.17
C ALA A 207 -30.26 0.69 16.25
N TYR A 208 -30.96 -0.23 15.60
CA TYR A 208 -30.37 -1.15 14.62
C TYR A 208 -30.35 -0.56 13.21
N ASP A 209 -29.25 -0.78 12.49
CA ASP A 209 -29.12 -0.44 11.08
C ASP A 209 -29.77 -1.52 10.20
N GLY A 210 -30.89 -1.17 9.55
CA GLY A 210 -31.60 -2.05 8.64
C GLY A 210 -31.04 -2.11 7.21
N THR A 211 -29.96 -1.39 6.90
CA THR A 211 -29.31 -1.37 5.58
C THR A 211 -28.03 -2.20 5.59
N HIS A 212 -27.08 -1.87 6.46
CA HIS A 212 -25.75 -2.49 6.47
C HIS A 212 -25.71 -3.83 7.20
N LEU A 213 -24.77 -4.70 6.84
CA LEU A 213 -24.53 -5.98 7.49
C LEU A 213 -23.38 -5.86 8.50
N ASN A 214 -23.48 -6.61 9.60
CA ASN A 214 -22.35 -6.91 10.48
C ASN A 214 -21.71 -8.27 10.09
N ALA A 215 -20.75 -8.74 10.88
CA ALA A 215 -20.04 -9.99 10.64
C ALA A 215 -20.96 -11.24 10.52
N GLU A 216 -22.06 -11.26 11.29
CA GLU A 216 -23.03 -12.37 11.25
C GLU A 216 -23.88 -12.34 9.97
N GLY A 217 -24.00 -11.17 9.32
CA GLY A 217 -24.70 -11.00 8.05
C GLY A 217 -23.86 -11.35 6.81
N TYR A 218 -22.53 -11.39 6.90
CA TYR A 218 -21.68 -11.56 5.71
C TYR A 218 -21.95 -12.89 4.99
N ILE A 219 -21.89 -14.01 5.70
CA ILE A 219 -22.06 -15.34 5.09
C ILE A 219 -23.48 -15.57 4.54
N PRO A 220 -24.57 -15.31 5.28
CA PRO A 220 -25.93 -15.56 4.77
C PRO A 220 -26.22 -14.81 3.46
N PHE A 221 -25.83 -13.55 3.35
CA PHE A 221 -26.11 -12.74 2.16
C PHE A 221 -25.09 -12.98 1.05
N GLY A 222 -23.80 -13.19 1.39
CA GLY A 222 -22.78 -13.60 0.43
C GLY A 222 -23.10 -14.95 -0.24
N ARG A 223 -23.72 -15.87 0.49
CA ARG A 223 -24.19 -17.16 -0.03
C ARG A 223 -25.28 -17.01 -1.07
N ILE A 224 -26.24 -16.10 -0.86
CA ILE A 224 -27.28 -15.81 -1.86
C ILE A 224 -26.63 -15.40 -3.18
N VAL A 225 -25.67 -14.46 -3.12
CA VAL A 225 -24.94 -13.99 -4.31
C VAL A 225 -24.14 -15.13 -4.95
N ALA A 226 -23.41 -15.92 -4.17
CA ALA A 226 -22.61 -17.02 -4.68
C ALA A 226 -23.47 -18.09 -5.40
N ASN A 227 -24.58 -18.50 -4.78
CA ASN A 227 -25.49 -19.51 -5.33
C ASN A 227 -26.17 -19.03 -6.60
N GLU A 228 -26.66 -17.79 -6.60
CA GLU A 228 -27.28 -17.20 -7.79
C GLU A 228 -26.26 -16.98 -8.91
N LEU A 229 -25.04 -16.55 -8.59
CA LEU A 229 -23.98 -16.40 -9.59
C LEU A 229 -23.63 -17.73 -10.25
N LYS A 230 -23.54 -18.81 -9.46
CA LYS A 230 -23.36 -20.18 -9.95
C LYS A 230 -24.48 -20.62 -10.90
N ARG A 231 -25.73 -20.19 -10.62
CA ARG A 231 -26.91 -20.49 -11.45
C ARG A 231 -26.92 -19.70 -12.77
N VAL A 232 -26.66 -18.40 -12.72
CA VAL A 232 -26.81 -17.49 -13.88
C VAL A 232 -25.54 -17.35 -14.71
N VAL A 233 -24.39 -17.76 -14.17
CA VAL A 233 -23.11 -17.87 -14.88
C VAL A 233 -22.51 -19.26 -14.60
N PRO A 234 -22.98 -20.33 -15.27
CA PRO A 234 -22.51 -21.69 -15.02
C PRO A 234 -21.00 -21.88 -15.20
N ALA A 235 -20.36 -21.04 -16.04
CA ALA A 235 -18.90 -21.02 -16.21
C ALA A 235 -18.13 -20.68 -14.91
N LEU A 236 -18.76 -19.98 -13.96
CA LEU A 236 -18.18 -19.68 -12.65
C LEU A 236 -18.39 -20.79 -11.62
N ALA A 237 -19.21 -21.81 -11.90
CA ALA A 237 -19.52 -22.87 -10.95
C ALA A 237 -18.29 -23.61 -10.38
N PRO A 238 -17.23 -23.94 -11.17
CA PRO A 238 -16.02 -24.56 -10.63
C PRO A 238 -15.25 -23.66 -9.66
N PHE A 239 -15.46 -22.35 -9.74
CA PHE A 239 -14.75 -21.36 -8.93
C PHE A 239 -15.51 -20.95 -7.66
N ILE A 240 -16.72 -21.47 -7.45
CA ILE A 240 -17.59 -21.16 -6.33
C ILE A 240 -17.84 -22.44 -5.51
N ARG A 241 -17.31 -22.47 -4.29
CA ARG A 241 -17.51 -23.49 -3.27
C ARG A 241 -18.95 -23.49 -2.78
N ASP A 242 -19.43 -24.66 -2.38
CA ASP A 242 -20.75 -24.77 -1.73
C ASP A 242 -20.71 -24.28 -0.27
N GLU A 243 -19.55 -24.36 0.40
CA GLU A 243 -19.34 -23.88 1.77
C GLU A 243 -18.26 -22.79 1.84
N PRO A 244 -18.38 -21.82 2.77
CA PRO A 244 -17.42 -20.74 2.88
C PRO A 244 -16.10 -21.25 3.48
N LYS A 245 -14.98 -20.72 3.00
CA LYS A 245 -13.64 -21.00 3.57
C LYS A 245 -13.54 -20.63 5.06
N ASN A 246 -14.23 -19.58 5.47
CA ASN A 246 -14.35 -19.16 6.86
C ASN A 246 -15.81 -18.83 7.16
N ALA A 247 -16.40 -19.50 8.15
CA ALA A 247 -17.78 -19.29 8.57
C ALA A 247 -18.00 -17.93 9.28
N LYS A 248 -16.94 -17.29 9.77
CA LYS A 248 -16.96 -15.97 10.42
C LYS A 248 -15.89 -15.05 9.82
N PRO A 249 -16.07 -14.59 8.57
CA PRO A 249 -15.11 -13.70 7.96
C PRO A 249 -15.11 -12.35 8.69
N VAL A 250 -13.91 -11.84 8.93
CA VAL A 250 -13.71 -10.46 9.39
C VAL A 250 -13.53 -9.56 8.18
N ALA A 251 -14.13 -8.38 8.22
CA ALA A 251 -13.95 -7.37 7.18
C ALA A 251 -12.45 -7.07 7.00
N ARG A 252 -12.01 -6.76 5.79
CA ARG A 252 -10.59 -6.46 5.54
C ARG A 252 -10.07 -5.35 6.45
N GLU A 253 -10.92 -4.34 6.68
CA GLU A 253 -10.62 -3.18 7.53
C GLU A 253 -10.55 -3.50 9.02
N SER A 254 -11.24 -4.54 9.50
CA SER A 254 -11.20 -4.94 10.92
C SER A 254 -9.93 -5.74 11.29
N ARG A 255 -8.98 -5.85 10.36
CA ARG A 255 -7.62 -6.37 10.62
C ARG A 255 -6.67 -5.29 11.13
N TYR A 256 -7.09 -4.03 11.06
CA TYR A 256 -6.32 -2.88 11.53
C TYR A 256 -6.90 -2.38 12.85
N ASP A 257 -6.04 -1.88 13.72
CA ASP A 257 -6.46 -1.30 15.00
C ASP A 257 -7.17 0.05 14.79
N ALA A 258 -6.84 0.76 13.70
CA ALA A 258 -7.56 1.94 13.25
C ALA A 258 -7.57 2.08 11.72
N VAL A 259 -8.55 2.82 11.20
CA VAL A 259 -8.68 3.17 9.78
C VAL A 259 -8.87 4.67 9.66
N VAL A 260 -7.97 5.33 8.97
CA VAL A 260 -8.06 6.76 8.64
C VAL A 260 -8.66 6.91 7.25
N ALA A 261 -9.79 7.61 7.17
CA ALA A 261 -10.43 7.94 5.90
C ALA A 261 -10.99 9.36 5.93
N PHE A 262 -10.49 10.22 5.04
CA PHE A 262 -10.92 11.62 4.96
C PHE A 262 -12.44 11.79 4.77
N ASP A 263 -13.08 10.83 4.09
CA ASP A 263 -14.53 10.84 3.83
C ASP A 263 -15.40 10.32 4.99
N GLY A 264 -14.80 10.05 6.16
CA GLY A 264 -15.52 9.57 7.34
C GLY A 264 -15.89 8.08 7.31
N SER A 265 -15.43 7.32 6.31
CA SER A 265 -15.66 5.88 6.23
C SER A 265 -14.73 5.02 7.10
N GLY A 266 -13.82 5.65 7.84
CA GLY A 266 -12.86 5.01 8.75
C GLY A 266 -13.22 5.28 10.21
N THR A 267 -12.43 4.74 11.14
CA THR A 267 -12.56 5.06 12.56
C THR A 267 -12.12 6.48 12.89
N HIS A 268 -11.28 7.09 12.04
CA HIS A 268 -10.80 8.46 12.18
C HIS A 268 -10.79 9.17 10.82
N THR A 269 -10.89 10.50 10.82
CA THR A 269 -10.77 11.34 9.62
C THR A 269 -9.37 11.90 9.42
N THR A 270 -8.53 11.93 10.47
CA THR A 270 -7.15 12.42 10.42
C THR A 270 -6.16 11.42 10.99
N ILE A 271 -4.93 11.44 10.47
CA ILE A 271 -3.84 10.56 10.90
C ILE A 271 -3.41 10.91 12.33
N GLN A 272 -3.32 12.20 12.66
CA GLN A 272 -2.94 12.65 14.00
C GLN A 272 -3.94 12.18 15.07
N ALA A 273 -5.25 12.15 14.77
CA ALA A 273 -6.25 11.64 15.71
C ALA A 273 -6.09 10.13 15.95
N ALA A 274 -5.84 9.34 14.90
CA ALA A 274 -5.60 7.91 15.05
C ALA A 274 -4.33 7.62 15.88
N ILE A 275 -3.25 8.38 15.67
CA ILE A 275 -2.01 8.28 16.48
C ILE A 275 -2.28 8.65 17.94
N ALA A 276 -3.07 9.71 18.19
CA ALA A 276 -3.41 10.13 19.55
C ALA A 276 -4.21 9.06 20.31
N ALA A 277 -5.11 8.36 19.61
CA ALA A 277 -5.93 7.29 20.16
C ALA A 277 -5.17 5.97 20.39
N ALA A 278 -4.02 5.76 19.73
CA ALA A 278 -3.20 4.57 19.92
C ALA A 278 -2.69 4.45 21.38
N PRO A 279 -2.48 3.24 21.93
CA PRO A 279 -1.98 3.07 23.30
C PRO A 279 -0.60 3.69 23.49
N SER A 280 -0.39 4.38 24.62
CA SER A 280 0.97 4.81 25.02
C SER A 280 1.75 3.65 25.64
N GLY A 281 3.07 3.61 25.43
CA GLY A 281 3.96 2.58 25.96
C GLY A 281 3.68 1.17 25.42
N ALA A 282 3.15 1.07 24.19
CA ALA A 282 2.84 -0.20 23.55
C ALA A 282 4.08 -1.10 23.44
N SER A 283 3.90 -2.41 23.55
CA SER A 283 4.95 -3.42 23.36
C SER A 283 4.75 -4.26 22.09
N LYS A 284 3.73 -3.92 21.29
CA LYS A 284 3.37 -4.59 20.04
C LYS A 284 2.86 -3.58 19.01
N PRO A 285 2.92 -3.89 17.71
CA PRO A 285 2.38 -3.06 16.65
C PRO A 285 0.94 -2.62 16.89
N HIS A 286 0.68 -1.32 16.67
CA HIS A 286 -0.65 -0.75 16.50
C HIS A 286 -0.78 -0.30 15.04
N VAL A 287 -1.56 -1.03 14.25
CA VAL A 287 -1.59 -0.92 12.80
C VAL A 287 -2.75 -0.02 12.37
N ILE A 288 -2.42 1.07 11.70
CA ILE A 288 -3.34 2.10 11.23
C ILE A 288 -3.37 2.08 9.70
N LEU A 289 -4.50 1.64 9.12
CA LEU A 289 -4.73 1.76 7.68
C LEU A 289 -5.01 3.23 7.33
N VAL A 290 -4.28 3.77 6.36
CA VAL A 290 -4.49 5.12 5.82
C VAL A 290 -5.03 4.98 4.40
N LYS A 291 -6.31 5.31 4.19
CA LYS A 291 -6.95 5.19 2.87
C LYS A 291 -6.41 6.23 1.88
N PRO A 292 -6.55 6.01 0.56
CA PRO A 292 -6.14 6.97 -0.46
C PRO A 292 -6.83 8.33 -0.29
N ALA A 293 -6.03 9.36 -0.05
CA ALA A 293 -6.38 10.78 0.01
C ALA A 293 -5.11 11.64 0.17
N VAL A 294 -5.27 12.96 0.03
CA VAL A 294 -4.26 13.95 0.41
C VAL A 294 -4.57 14.46 1.81
N TYR A 295 -3.71 14.13 2.77
CA TYR A 295 -3.78 14.52 4.16
C TYR A 295 -2.87 15.72 4.42
N GLN A 296 -3.48 16.90 4.46
CA GLN A 296 -2.78 18.17 4.72
C GLN A 296 -2.53 18.36 6.21
N GLY A 297 -1.30 18.71 6.58
CA GLY A 297 -0.94 19.15 7.93
C GLY A 297 0.23 18.39 8.52
N GLN A 298 0.72 18.89 9.65
CA GLN A 298 1.83 18.24 10.34
C GLN A 298 1.34 16.98 11.08
N VAL A 299 2.13 15.91 11.01
CA VAL A 299 1.92 14.68 11.77
C VAL A 299 3.12 14.41 12.67
N ILE A 300 2.86 14.23 13.97
CA ILE A 300 3.87 13.91 14.97
C ILE A 300 3.54 12.53 15.55
N ILE A 301 4.54 11.64 15.53
CA ILE A 301 4.53 10.36 16.23
C ILE A 301 5.34 10.56 17.53
N PRO A 302 4.67 10.75 18.68
CA PRO A 302 5.34 11.09 19.93
C PRO A 302 6.15 9.93 20.52
N ARG A 303 7.19 10.21 21.33
CA ARG A 303 8.04 9.17 21.96
C ARG A 303 7.26 8.12 22.75
N ASP A 304 6.17 8.51 23.39
CA ASP A 304 5.35 7.60 24.20
C ASP A 304 4.43 6.70 23.36
N LYS A 305 4.46 6.80 22.03
CA LYS A 305 3.71 5.95 21.08
C LYS A 305 4.66 5.05 20.26
N PRO A 306 5.41 4.12 20.87
CA PRO A 306 6.22 3.16 20.13
C PRO A 306 5.33 2.21 19.32
N PHE A 307 5.92 1.50 18.35
CA PHE A 307 5.24 0.46 17.55
C PHE A 307 4.03 0.95 16.71
N ILE A 308 3.96 2.23 16.36
CA ILE A 308 2.99 2.71 15.38
C ILE A 308 3.37 2.18 14.00
N HIS A 309 2.42 1.51 13.34
CA HIS A 309 2.55 1.08 11.95
C HIS A 309 1.49 1.79 11.09
N LEU A 310 1.92 2.73 10.24
CA LEU A 310 1.06 3.37 9.24
C LEU A 310 1.12 2.58 7.92
N ILE A 311 0.00 2.09 7.43
CA ILE A 311 -0.05 1.31 6.18
C ILE A 311 -1.04 1.92 5.20
N GLY A 312 -0.57 2.29 4.01
CA GLY A 312 -1.41 2.63 2.87
C GLY A 312 -1.90 1.38 2.13
N GLU A 313 -2.93 1.52 1.32
CA GLU A 313 -3.41 0.43 0.46
C GLU A 313 -2.33 0.04 -0.57
N PRO A 314 -2.01 -1.25 -0.76
CA PRO A 314 -1.02 -1.68 -1.75
C PRO A 314 -1.38 -1.19 -3.16
N GLY A 315 -0.40 -0.61 -3.87
CA GLY A 315 -0.60 0.00 -5.19
C GLY A 315 -1.05 1.46 -5.16
N GLU A 316 -1.49 1.97 -4.01
CA GLU A 316 -2.03 3.32 -3.84
C GLU A 316 -1.03 4.30 -3.22
N THR A 317 0.28 3.96 -3.16
CA THR A 317 1.31 4.82 -2.55
C THR A 317 1.27 6.27 -3.05
N LYS A 318 0.97 6.48 -4.34
CA LYS A 318 0.88 7.82 -4.94
C LYS A 318 -0.41 8.56 -4.58
N ALA A 319 -1.46 7.84 -4.18
CA ALA A 319 -2.77 8.38 -3.83
C ALA A 319 -2.94 8.57 -2.30
N THR A 320 -2.16 7.86 -1.47
CA THR A 320 -2.07 8.10 -0.02
C THR A 320 -0.91 9.05 0.29
N VAL A 321 -1.21 10.34 0.40
CA VAL A 321 -0.20 11.41 0.54
C VAL A 321 -0.38 12.14 1.86
N ILE A 322 0.67 12.21 2.68
CA ILE A 322 0.77 13.12 3.82
C ILE A 322 1.59 14.32 3.36
N THR A 323 0.97 15.49 3.30
CA THR A 323 1.57 16.67 2.68
C THR A 323 1.60 17.87 3.61
N TYR A 324 2.67 18.65 3.50
CA TYR A 324 2.88 19.90 4.22
C TYR A 324 3.41 20.97 3.27
N GLY A 325 3.24 22.24 3.62
CA GLY A 325 3.54 23.36 2.69
C GLY A 325 4.48 24.42 3.26
N LEU A 326 5.02 24.23 4.46
CA LEU A 326 5.85 25.24 5.13
C LEU A 326 7.34 24.87 5.08
N ASN A 327 8.18 25.89 4.95
CA ASN A 327 9.63 25.82 5.19
C ASN A 327 10.00 26.42 6.56
N VAL A 328 11.26 26.32 6.96
CA VAL A 328 11.75 26.86 8.24
C VAL A 328 11.77 28.39 8.32
N TYR A 329 11.75 29.07 7.18
CA TYR A 329 11.84 30.53 7.05
C TYR A 329 10.47 31.22 6.94
N GLU A 330 9.37 30.48 7.03
CA GLU A 330 8.04 31.08 7.05
C GLU A 330 7.97 32.17 8.14
N PRO A 331 7.17 33.24 7.95
CA PRO A 331 7.02 34.29 8.95
C PRO A 331 6.62 33.73 10.32
N LYS A 332 7.05 34.39 11.40
CA LYS A 332 6.54 34.04 12.73
C LYS A 332 5.07 34.46 12.79
N THR A 333 4.21 33.50 13.10
CA THR A 333 2.80 33.70 13.46
C THR A 333 2.67 33.70 14.97
N ASP A 334 1.57 34.25 15.51
CA ASP A 334 1.26 34.14 16.95
C ASP A 334 1.06 32.67 17.38
N GLU A 335 0.68 31.80 16.43
CA GLU A 335 0.59 30.37 16.64
C GLU A 335 1.98 29.71 16.66
N LYS A 336 2.28 29.01 17.77
CA LYS A 336 3.52 28.25 17.92
C LYS A 336 3.40 26.90 17.21
N ILE A 337 3.88 26.82 15.98
CA ILE A 337 3.93 25.58 15.21
C ILE A 337 5.11 24.71 15.69
N PRO A 338 4.88 23.52 16.28
CA PRO A 338 5.97 22.61 16.65
C PRO A 338 6.72 22.15 15.39
N HIS A 339 8.03 21.93 15.49
CA HIS A 339 8.86 21.45 14.37
C HIS A 339 8.60 22.18 13.03
N LYS A 340 8.48 23.52 13.08
CA LYS A 340 8.21 24.37 11.92
C LYS A 340 9.05 23.95 10.70
N GLY A 341 8.41 23.86 9.54
CA GLY A 341 9.04 23.43 8.29
C GLY A 341 9.12 21.92 8.11
N THR A 342 8.57 21.11 9.01
CA THR A 342 8.58 19.63 8.93
C THR A 342 7.17 19.07 8.81
N GLY A 343 6.90 18.29 7.77
CA GLY A 343 5.61 17.63 7.56
C GLY A 343 5.35 16.48 8.53
N VAL A 344 6.26 15.51 8.60
CA VAL A 344 6.15 14.37 9.52
C VAL A 344 7.35 14.26 10.45
N VAL A 345 7.08 14.08 11.75
CA VAL A 345 8.11 13.93 12.79
C VAL A 345 7.92 12.61 13.52
N VAL A 346 8.84 11.67 13.33
CA VAL A 346 8.87 10.38 14.01
C VAL A 346 9.82 10.46 15.20
N LEU A 347 9.28 10.58 16.41
CA LEU A 347 10.07 10.60 17.66
C LEU A 347 10.11 9.23 18.35
N ALA A 348 9.17 8.34 18.04
CA ALA A 348 9.01 7.03 18.66
C ALA A 348 9.90 5.95 18.05
N ASP A 349 10.25 4.96 18.87
CA ASP A 349 10.94 3.76 18.43
C ASP A 349 9.97 2.76 17.78
N ASP A 350 10.51 1.83 16.99
CA ASP A 350 9.77 0.75 16.31
C ASP A 350 8.66 1.23 15.36
N PHE A 351 8.78 2.45 14.85
CA PHE A 351 7.86 3.00 13.86
C PHE A 351 7.98 2.27 12.52
N ARG A 352 6.83 2.00 11.88
CA ARG A 352 6.78 1.46 10.52
C ARG A 352 5.86 2.28 9.62
N ALA A 353 6.26 2.46 8.37
CA ALA A 353 5.39 2.98 7.32
C ALA A 353 5.49 2.13 6.05
N GLU A 354 4.34 1.83 5.44
CA GLU A 354 4.25 1.07 4.19
C GLU A 354 3.29 1.75 3.21
N ASN A 355 3.65 1.82 1.93
CA ASN A 355 2.78 2.31 0.84
C ASN A 355 2.21 3.74 1.07
N ILE A 356 3.01 4.65 1.59
CA ILE A 356 2.62 6.06 1.86
C ILE A 356 3.61 7.03 1.20
N THR A 357 3.10 8.14 0.66
CA THR A 357 3.91 9.29 0.24
C THR A 357 3.96 10.34 1.37
N PHE A 358 5.17 10.76 1.74
CA PHE A 358 5.46 11.92 2.58
C PHE A 358 5.95 13.06 1.68
N GLU A 359 5.33 14.22 1.77
CA GLU A 359 5.62 15.34 0.87
C GLU A 359 5.73 16.68 1.62
N ASN A 360 6.67 17.51 1.17
CA ASN A 360 6.66 18.93 1.48
C ASN A 360 6.68 19.77 0.18
N THR A 361 5.63 20.57 -0.02
CA THR A 361 5.38 21.37 -1.23
C THR A 361 5.91 22.81 -1.13
N ALA A 362 6.67 23.17 -0.09
CA ALA A 362 7.16 24.54 0.11
C ALA A 362 8.03 25.07 -1.06
N GLY A 363 8.57 24.17 -1.88
CA GLY A 363 9.38 24.50 -3.05
C GLY A 363 10.87 24.69 -2.71
N ASP A 364 11.63 25.09 -3.72
CA ASP A 364 13.08 25.33 -3.60
C ASP A 364 13.37 26.72 -2.99
N ARG A 365 12.89 26.93 -1.75
CA ARG A 365 12.91 28.23 -1.05
C ARG A 365 13.56 28.17 0.33
N GLY A 366 14.27 27.10 0.64
CA GLY A 366 14.90 26.83 1.93
C GLY A 366 14.54 25.46 2.49
N GLN A 367 15.01 25.15 3.70
CA GLN A 367 14.79 23.85 4.33
C GLN A 367 13.30 23.58 4.54
N ALA A 368 12.82 22.46 3.99
CA ALA A 368 11.43 22.06 4.06
C ALA A 368 11.35 20.53 4.07
N LEU A 369 11.27 19.97 5.27
CA LEU A 369 11.33 18.54 5.49
C LEU A 369 9.98 17.91 5.18
N ALA A 370 9.98 16.85 4.38
CA ALA A 370 8.84 15.94 4.26
C ALA A 370 8.77 15.03 5.49
N LEU A 371 9.93 14.50 5.91
CA LEU A 371 10.04 13.53 6.98
C LEU A 371 11.29 13.74 7.83
N ARG A 372 11.13 13.71 9.16
CA ARG A 372 12.20 13.65 10.15
C ARG A 372 12.04 12.41 11.01
N VAL A 373 13.13 11.67 11.20
CA VAL A 373 13.16 10.45 12.00
C VAL A 373 14.23 10.53 13.09
N ASP A 374 13.77 10.56 14.33
CA ASP A 374 14.59 10.65 15.56
C ASP A 374 14.52 9.38 16.43
N GLY A 375 13.58 8.46 16.15
CA GLY A 375 13.41 7.19 16.86
C GLY A 375 14.32 6.07 16.34
N ASP A 376 14.54 5.04 17.16
CA ASP A 376 15.29 3.83 16.79
C ASP A 376 14.39 2.77 16.15
N ARG A 377 14.99 1.90 15.32
CA ARG A 377 14.31 0.77 14.64
C ARG A 377 13.14 1.19 13.74
N ALA A 378 13.30 2.28 12.99
CA ALA A 378 12.28 2.76 12.07
C ALA A 378 12.36 2.06 10.70
N VAL A 379 11.22 1.61 10.16
CA VAL A 379 11.13 0.94 8.86
C VAL A 379 10.22 1.70 7.90
N PHE A 380 10.65 1.83 6.65
CA PHE A 380 9.87 2.41 5.57
C PHE A 380 9.94 1.48 4.35
N GLU A 381 8.81 0.94 3.90
CA GLU A 381 8.76 0.07 2.72
C GLU A 381 7.80 0.61 1.66
N ASN A 382 8.25 0.65 0.40
CA ASN A 382 7.46 1.15 -0.73
C ASN A 382 6.89 2.57 -0.48
N CYS A 383 7.66 3.40 0.24
CA CYS A 383 7.29 4.78 0.55
C CYS A 383 7.89 5.77 -0.46
N ARG A 384 7.33 6.97 -0.49
CA ARG A 384 7.88 8.10 -1.25
C ARG A 384 8.17 9.26 -0.33
N MET A 385 9.33 9.88 -0.43
CA MET A 385 9.69 11.10 0.30
C MET A 385 10.01 12.19 -0.72
N LEU A 386 9.12 13.18 -0.82
CA LEU A 386 9.13 14.19 -1.88
C LEU A 386 9.37 15.58 -1.30
N GLY A 387 10.36 16.29 -1.84
CA GLY A 387 10.66 17.65 -1.42
C GLY A 387 11.69 18.34 -2.31
N TRP A 388 12.40 19.30 -1.72
CA TRP A 388 13.47 20.06 -2.35
C TRP A 388 14.71 20.05 -1.46
N GLN A 389 14.93 21.10 -0.66
CA GLN A 389 16.02 21.14 0.31
C GLN A 389 15.61 20.44 1.60
N ASP A 390 16.50 19.59 2.13
CA ASP A 390 16.35 18.89 3.41
C ASP A 390 15.14 17.94 3.46
N THR A 391 14.77 17.29 2.34
CA THR A 391 13.57 16.43 2.23
C THR A 391 13.43 15.38 3.35
N LEU A 392 14.49 14.61 3.62
CA LEU A 392 14.55 13.55 4.62
C LEU A 392 15.64 13.82 5.65
N MET A 393 15.23 14.07 6.90
CA MET A 393 16.14 14.11 8.04
C MET A 393 16.22 12.72 8.71
N ALA A 394 17.11 11.86 8.21
CA ALA A 394 17.47 10.59 8.84
C ALA A 394 18.42 10.85 10.03
N ASN A 395 17.86 11.31 11.15
CA ASN A 395 18.61 12.01 12.18
C ASN A 395 19.31 11.11 13.20
N LYS A 396 18.58 10.16 13.81
CA LYS A 396 19.06 9.33 14.93
C LYS A 396 18.57 7.90 14.82
N GLY A 397 19.19 7.00 15.59
CA GLY A 397 18.81 5.60 15.66
C GLY A 397 19.13 4.81 14.39
N ARG A 398 18.59 3.60 14.33
CA ARG A 398 18.68 2.69 13.18
C ARG A 398 17.44 2.81 12.32
N GLN A 399 17.62 2.91 11.01
CA GLN A 399 16.54 3.17 10.07
C GLN A 399 16.71 2.34 8.79
N TYR A 400 15.66 1.66 8.34
CA TYR A 400 15.67 0.86 7.11
C TYR A 400 14.64 1.40 6.11
N TYR A 401 15.10 1.73 4.91
CA TYR A 401 14.30 2.22 3.80
C TYR A 401 14.42 1.22 2.66
N LYS A 402 13.33 0.54 2.30
CA LYS A 402 13.32 -0.52 1.29
C LYS A 402 12.36 -0.20 0.16
N ASN A 403 12.86 -0.29 -1.07
CA ASN A 403 12.08 -0.01 -2.29
C ASN A 403 11.40 1.37 -2.26
N CYS A 404 12.03 2.35 -1.61
CA CYS A 404 11.51 3.70 -1.49
C CYS A 404 11.94 4.58 -2.66
N HIS A 405 11.20 5.67 -2.89
CA HIS A 405 11.62 6.77 -3.76
C HIS A 405 11.88 8.01 -2.92
N VAL A 406 13.09 8.56 -2.97
CA VAL A 406 13.46 9.78 -2.26
C VAL A 406 13.92 10.82 -3.27
N GLU A 407 13.34 12.02 -3.26
CA GLU A 407 13.72 13.09 -4.16
C GLU A 407 13.96 14.43 -3.46
N GLY A 408 14.89 15.21 -4.02
CA GLY A 408 15.20 16.56 -3.55
C GLY A 408 16.41 17.14 -4.26
N ARG A 409 16.88 18.30 -3.77
CA ARG A 409 17.96 19.08 -4.41
C ARG A 409 19.17 19.22 -3.49
N VAL A 410 19.08 20.08 -2.49
CA VAL A 410 20.18 20.37 -1.56
C VAL A 410 20.01 19.52 -0.31
N ASP A 411 21.04 18.74 0.04
CA ASP A 411 21.15 17.98 1.29
C ASP A 411 19.91 17.14 1.59
N PHE A 412 19.28 16.58 0.56
CA PHE A 412 17.91 16.08 0.69
C PHE A 412 17.81 14.77 1.50
N ILE A 413 18.94 14.14 1.81
CA ILE A 413 19.08 13.11 2.85
C ILE A 413 20.16 13.57 3.84
N TYR A 414 19.79 13.94 5.06
CA TYR A 414 20.73 14.51 6.02
C TYR A 414 20.46 14.11 7.48
N GLY A 415 21.48 14.26 8.34
CA GLY A 415 21.43 13.83 9.74
C GLY A 415 22.49 12.78 10.10
N GLY A 416 22.34 12.15 11.27
CA GLY A 416 23.37 11.30 11.88
C GLY A 416 22.98 9.84 12.12
N ALA A 417 21.86 9.35 11.57
CA ALA A 417 21.40 7.99 11.81
C ALA A 417 22.34 6.93 11.20
N THR A 418 22.23 5.70 11.72
CA THR A 418 22.64 4.50 10.97
C THR A 418 21.46 4.12 10.07
N ALA A 419 21.52 4.47 8.79
CA ALA A 419 20.40 4.28 7.87
C ALA A 419 20.81 3.46 6.64
N VAL A 420 20.02 2.44 6.31
CA VAL A 420 20.21 1.63 5.11
C VAL A 420 19.07 1.93 4.13
N PHE A 421 19.44 2.30 2.90
CA PHE A 421 18.54 2.44 1.76
C PHE A 421 18.79 1.26 0.82
N ASP A 422 17.80 0.39 0.61
CA ASP A 422 17.95 -0.88 -0.11
C ASP A 422 16.97 -0.96 -1.27
N GLY A 423 17.49 -1.04 -2.50
CA GLY A 423 16.67 -1.07 -3.71
C GLY A 423 15.89 0.22 -3.96
N CYS A 424 16.33 1.34 -3.39
CA CYS A 424 15.64 2.62 -3.49
C CYS A 424 15.97 3.36 -4.80
N VAL A 425 15.04 4.20 -5.26
CA VAL A 425 15.30 5.24 -6.26
C VAL A 425 15.62 6.54 -5.53
N ILE A 426 16.78 7.11 -5.83
CA ILE A 426 17.25 8.36 -5.24
C ILE A 426 17.34 9.40 -6.37
N HIS A 427 16.47 10.40 -6.35
CA HIS A 427 16.25 11.30 -7.48
C HIS A 427 16.67 12.75 -7.17
N SER A 428 17.71 13.22 -7.87
CA SER A 428 18.26 14.57 -7.72
C SER A 428 17.51 15.57 -8.61
N LYS A 429 16.73 16.45 -7.98
CA LYS A 429 16.02 17.54 -8.64
C LYS A 429 16.93 18.73 -8.83
N ASN A 430 17.08 19.20 -10.06
CA ASN A 430 17.87 20.38 -10.40
C ASN A 430 19.29 20.39 -9.77
N GLY A 431 19.92 19.20 -9.70
CA GLY A 431 21.29 18.99 -9.19
C GLY A 431 21.38 19.00 -7.66
N GLY A 432 22.53 19.44 -7.13
CA GLY A 432 22.72 19.65 -5.68
C GLY A 432 23.54 18.56 -4.99
N TYR A 433 23.05 18.07 -3.84
CA TYR A 433 23.77 17.14 -2.97
C TYR A 433 22.82 16.08 -2.44
N VAL A 434 23.10 14.82 -2.76
CA VAL A 434 22.26 13.69 -2.33
C VAL A 434 22.30 13.53 -0.81
N THR A 435 23.49 13.55 -0.21
CA THR A 435 23.64 13.37 1.23
C THR A 435 24.38 14.52 1.92
N ALA A 436 23.95 14.83 3.14
CA ALA A 436 24.69 15.67 4.08
C ALA A 436 24.76 14.99 5.46
N ALA A 437 25.64 13.99 5.57
CA ALA A 437 25.75 13.17 6.76
C ALA A 437 26.47 13.91 7.91
N SER A 438 26.00 13.67 9.13
CA SER A 438 26.58 14.09 10.41
C SER A 438 26.75 12.91 11.36
N THR A 439 27.15 11.76 10.81
CA THR A 439 27.34 10.51 11.55
C THR A 439 28.28 10.72 12.74
N PRO A 440 27.89 10.31 13.97
CA PRO A 440 28.77 10.36 15.12
C PRO A 440 30.03 9.52 14.95
N ARG A 441 31.10 9.88 15.67
CA ARG A 441 32.42 9.22 15.55
C ARG A 441 32.36 7.74 15.93
N GLU A 442 31.59 7.44 16.97
CA GLU A 442 31.40 6.12 17.56
C GLU A 442 30.52 5.20 16.71
N ALA A 443 29.69 5.77 15.83
CA ALA A 443 28.84 4.98 14.96
C ALA A 443 29.69 4.27 13.90
N ARG A 444 29.63 2.94 13.88
CA ARG A 444 30.38 2.10 12.93
C ARG A 444 29.94 2.36 11.49
N PHE A 445 28.66 2.56 11.28
CA PHE A 445 28.03 2.85 9.99
C PHE A 445 27.24 4.16 10.05
N GLY A 446 27.11 4.83 8.91
CA GLY A 446 26.23 5.99 8.74
C GLY A 446 25.14 5.66 7.73
N TYR A 447 25.14 6.38 6.61
CA TYR A 447 24.23 6.09 5.50
C TYR A 447 24.83 5.05 4.58
N VAL A 448 24.08 4.00 4.28
CA VAL A 448 24.48 2.93 3.37
C VAL A 448 23.39 2.75 2.33
N PHE A 449 23.75 2.94 1.06
CA PHE A 449 22.88 2.72 -0.09
C PHE A 449 23.28 1.40 -0.74
N LEU A 450 22.37 0.43 -0.76
CA LEU A 450 22.56 -0.90 -1.31
C LEU A 450 21.68 -1.05 -2.54
N ARG A 451 22.28 -1.33 -3.70
CA ARG A 451 21.55 -1.63 -4.95
C ARG A 451 20.51 -0.56 -5.31
N CYS A 452 20.81 0.70 -4.98
CA CYS A 452 19.94 1.83 -5.29
C CYS A 452 20.18 2.32 -6.72
N LYS A 453 19.17 2.98 -7.30
CA LYS A 453 19.30 3.69 -8.57
C LYS A 453 19.31 5.19 -8.32
N LEU A 454 20.42 5.84 -8.65
CA LEU A 454 20.55 7.29 -8.58
C LEU A 454 20.16 7.89 -9.93
N THR A 455 19.16 8.76 -9.93
CA THR A 455 18.64 9.45 -11.11
C THR A 455 18.61 10.95 -10.86
N GLY A 456 18.46 11.74 -11.91
CA GLY A 456 18.29 13.18 -11.78
C GLY A 456 17.48 13.74 -12.93
N ASP A 457 17.05 14.99 -12.78
CA ASP A 457 16.29 15.65 -13.84
C ASP A 457 17.06 15.66 -15.17
N PRO A 458 16.39 15.35 -16.29
CA PRO A 458 17.05 15.39 -17.60
C PRO A 458 17.32 16.82 -18.07
N ALA A 459 16.61 17.80 -17.52
CA ALA A 459 16.75 19.22 -17.82
C ALA A 459 16.62 20.05 -16.54
N PRO A 460 17.34 21.18 -16.41
CA PRO A 460 17.22 22.05 -15.25
C PRO A 460 15.81 22.63 -15.13
N TRP A 461 15.32 22.73 -13.89
CA TRP A 461 14.11 23.48 -13.57
C TRP A 461 14.48 24.95 -13.34
N ASP A 462 14.08 25.84 -14.24
CA ASP A 462 14.09 27.29 -14.02
C ASP A 462 12.75 27.86 -14.51
N ALA A 463 11.89 28.24 -13.57
CA ALA A 463 10.60 28.85 -13.89
C ALA A 463 10.86 30.24 -14.50
N GLY A 464 10.87 30.32 -15.84
CA GLY A 464 11.01 31.56 -16.58
C GLY A 464 12.36 31.80 -17.26
N LYS A 465 13.27 30.81 -17.33
CA LYS A 465 14.51 30.91 -18.14
C LYS A 465 14.65 29.77 -19.13
N PRO A 466 15.32 30.00 -20.28
CA PRO A 466 15.58 28.93 -21.24
C PRO A 466 16.41 27.80 -20.60
N PRO A 467 16.09 26.53 -20.90
CA PRO A 467 16.78 25.39 -20.33
C PRO A 467 18.28 25.44 -20.68
N PRO A 468 19.20 25.29 -19.71
CA PRO A 468 20.62 25.19 -19.97
C PRO A 468 20.96 24.05 -20.92
N LYS A 469 22.06 24.18 -21.67
CA LYS A 469 22.51 23.18 -22.65
C LYS A 469 22.93 21.82 -22.06
N LYS A 470 23.08 21.71 -20.73
CA LYS A 470 23.50 20.49 -20.03
C LYS A 470 22.53 20.16 -18.89
N PRO A 471 22.30 18.86 -18.61
CA PRO A 471 21.54 18.44 -17.44
C PRO A 471 22.15 18.98 -16.14
N PRO A 472 21.34 19.24 -15.10
CA PRO A 472 21.83 19.68 -13.82
C PRO A 472 22.63 18.54 -13.16
N GLN A 473 23.72 18.89 -12.47
CA GLN A 473 24.61 17.92 -11.85
C GLN A 473 24.51 17.92 -10.32
N ALA A 474 24.73 16.76 -9.71
CA ALA A 474 24.71 16.57 -8.27
C ALA A 474 26.00 15.88 -7.78
N PHE A 475 26.31 16.09 -6.50
CA PHE A 475 27.27 15.28 -5.75
C PHE A 475 26.54 14.18 -4.99
N LEU A 476 27.20 13.03 -4.81
CA LEU A 476 26.79 11.94 -3.92
C LEU A 476 26.64 12.42 -2.47
N GLY A 477 27.42 13.41 -2.06
CA GLY A 477 27.25 14.02 -0.76
C GLY A 477 28.35 14.97 -0.32
N ARG A 478 28.19 15.47 0.91
CA ARG A 478 29.14 16.33 1.60
C ARG A 478 29.09 16.19 3.12
N PRO A 479 30.23 16.25 3.84
CA PRO A 479 30.26 16.02 5.28
C PRO A 479 29.75 17.26 6.03
N TRP A 480 28.51 17.19 6.53
CA TRP A 480 27.96 18.26 7.36
C TRP A 480 28.74 18.41 8.69
N ARG A 481 29.24 17.28 9.21
CA ARG A 481 30.12 17.20 10.39
C ARG A 481 31.33 16.30 10.13
N PRO A 482 32.42 16.40 10.92
CA PRO A 482 33.50 15.42 10.94
C PRO A 482 32.97 14.00 11.17
N HIS A 483 33.71 12.99 10.72
CA HIS A 483 33.35 11.56 10.82
C HIS A 483 32.08 11.10 10.08
N ALA A 484 31.45 11.99 9.30
CA ALA A 484 30.34 11.67 8.41
C ALA A 484 30.65 10.40 7.60
N HIS A 485 29.71 9.46 7.55
CA HIS A 485 29.90 8.16 6.92
C HIS A 485 28.79 7.92 5.90
N VAL A 486 29.18 7.76 4.64
CA VAL A 486 28.28 7.44 3.52
C VAL A 486 28.92 6.36 2.67
N ALA A 487 28.17 5.32 2.32
CA ALA A 487 28.60 4.26 1.41
C ALA A 487 27.56 4.02 0.32
N PHE A 488 27.97 4.01 -0.95
CA PHE A 488 27.16 3.56 -2.09
C PHE A 488 27.70 2.25 -2.63
N ILE A 489 26.91 1.18 -2.55
CA ILE A 489 27.34 -0.20 -2.79
C ILE A 489 26.41 -0.82 -3.82
N GLU A 490 26.99 -1.27 -4.93
CA GLU A 490 26.29 -1.91 -6.05
C GLU A 490 25.16 -1.04 -6.62
N CYS A 491 25.30 0.29 -6.53
CA CYS A 491 24.31 1.24 -7.02
C CYS A 491 24.50 1.55 -8.52
N GLU A 492 23.40 1.85 -9.22
CA GLU A 492 23.44 2.41 -10.57
C GLU A 492 23.46 3.95 -10.48
N LEU A 493 24.57 4.57 -10.85
CA LEU A 493 24.78 6.02 -10.81
C LEU A 493 24.49 6.63 -12.18
N GLY A 494 23.44 7.45 -12.28
CA GLY A 494 23.13 8.20 -13.50
C GLY A 494 24.16 9.30 -13.81
N GLY A 495 24.20 9.76 -15.06
CA GLY A 495 25.22 10.70 -15.57
C GLY A 495 25.10 12.13 -15.04
N HIS A 496 24.12 12.40 -14.18
CA HIS A 496 23.98 13.64 -13.43
C HIS A 496 24.97 13.71 -12.25
N ILE A 497 25.52 12.58 -11.80
CA ILE A 497 26.54 12.57 -10.75
C ILE A 497 27.85 13.13 -11.31
N LYS A 498 28.41 14.12 -10.60
CA LYS A 498 29.69 14.74 -10.95
C LYS A 498 30.84 13.72 -10.91
N PRO A 499 31.84 13.82 -11.80
CA PRO A 499 33.03 12.96 -11.77
C PRO A 499 33.72 12.94 -10.41
N GLU A 500 33.84 14.10 -9.75
CA GLU A 500 34.42 14.24 -8.42
C GLU A 500 33.65 13.45 -7.35
N GLY A 501 32.36 13.20 -7.57
CA GLY A 501 31.44 12.45 -6.71
C GLY A 501 31.08 13.17 -5.41
N TRP A 502 32.06 13.74 -4.70
CA TRP A 502 31.93 14.22 -3.34
C TRP A 502 32.39 15.67 -3.20
N ASN A 503 31.72 16.42 -2.33
CA ASN A 503 32.09 17.80 -2.01
C ASN A 503 32.51 17.90 -0.54
N ASN A 504 33.54 18.69 -0.22
CA ASN A 504 34.10 18.79 1.13
C ASN A 504 33.39 19.80 2.05
N TRP A 505 32.20 20.30 1.68
CA TRP A 505 31.48 21.34 2.44
C TRP A 505 32.26 22.67 2.57
N ARG A 506 33.26 22.93 1.71
CA ARG A 506 34.22 24.04 1.88
C ARG A 506 34.97 23.97 3.23
N LYS A 507 35.21 22.74 3.71
CA LYS A 507 35.90 22.45 4.98
C LYS A 507 36.86 21.28 4.78
N GLU A 508 38.06 21.59 4.30
CA GLU A 508 39.12 20.61 4.03
C GLU A 508 39.46 19.74 5.26
N GLU A 509 39.34 20.28 6.49
CA GLU A 509 39.55 19.50 7.72
C GLU A 509 38.62 18.29 7.84
N ASN A 510 37.40 18.36 7.28
CA ASN A 510 36.48 17.24 7.30
C ASN A 510 36.98 16.06 6.44
N GLU A 511 37.80 16.31 5.43
CA GLU A 511 38.35 15.28 4.53
C GLU A 511 39.20 14.26 5.30
N LYS A 512 39.90 14.70 6.35
CA LYS A 512 40.75 13.84 7.18
C LYS A 512 39.97 12.80 7.99
N THR A 513 38.68 13.00 8.18
CA THR A 513 37.84 12.15 9.05
C THR A 513 36.60 11.59 8.37
N ALA A 514 36.20 12.14 7.23
CA ALA A 514 35.06 11.65 6.45
C ALA A 514 35.29 10.20 5.99
N ARG A 515 34.23 9.39 6.05
CA ARG A 515 34.23 7.96 5.73
C ARG A 515 33.33 7.72 4.52
N TYR A 516 33.80 8.17 3.35
CA TYR A 516 33.00 8.23 2.12
C TYR A 516 33.46 7.15 1.16
N PHE A 517 32.55 6.22 0.87
CA PHE A 517 32.86 4.95 0.25
C PHE A 517 31.98 4.64 -0.96
N GLU A 518 32.58 3.97 -1.93
CA GLU A 518 31.88 3.37 -3.06
C GLU A 518 32.35 1.92 -3.26
N TYR A 519 31.49 1.06 -3.78
CA TYR A 519 31.86 -0.32 -4.14
C TYR A 519 31.01 -0.84 -5.30
N LYS A 520 31.67 -1.23 -6.39
CA LYS A 520 31.05 -1.85 -7.58
C LYS A 520 29.79 -1.12 -8.07
N ASN A 521 29.78 0.21 -7.96
CA ASN A 521 28.76 1.04 -8.58
C ASN A 521 28.90 0.97 -10.11
N THR A 522 27.78 1.07 -10.81
CA THR A 522 27.71 1.02 -12.29
C THR A 522 27.02 2.25 -12.85
N GLY A 523 26.92 2.37 -14.17
CA GLY A 523 26.24 3.47 -14.84
C GLY A 523 27.15 4.68 -15.15
N PRO A 524 26.66 5.64 -15.94
CA PRO A 524 27.47 6.73 -16.49
C PRO A 524 28.03 7.72 -15.45
N GLY A 525 27.51 7.73 -14.23
CA GLY A 525 28.04 8.54 -13.11
C GLY A 525 29.07 7.80 -12.25
N ALA A 526 29.33 6.51 -12.50
CA ALA A 526 30.31 5.72 -11.78
C ALA A 526 31.70 5.89 -12.41
N ASP A 527 32.49 6.80 -11.86
CA ASP A 527 33.86 7.09 -12.30
C ASP A 527 34.80 7.11 -11.09
N PRO A 528 35.27 5.93 -10.63
CA PRO A 528 36.13 5.84 -9.46
C PRO A 528 37.48 6.54 -9.63
N ALA A 529 37.96 6.73 -10.87
CA ALA A 529 39.25 7.35 -11.16
C ALA A 529 39.20 8.89 -11.01
N ALA A 530 38.04 9.51 -11.23
CA ALA A 530 37.85 10.96 -11.11
C ALA A 530 37.38 11.42 -9.71
N ARG A 531 37.16 10.48 -8.76
CA ARG A 531 36.63 10.81 -7.43
C ARG A 531 37.58 11.71 -6.63
N ALA A 532 37.00 12.50 -5.73
CA ALA A 532 37.73 13.25 -4.74
C ALA A 532 38.72 12.36 -3.98
N ALA A 533 39.98 12.79 -3.88
CA ALA A 533 41.09 11.96 -3.38
C ALA A 533 40.94 11.46 -1.94
N TRP A 534 40.09 12.12 -1.14
CA TRP A 534 39.78 11.75 0.25
C TRP A 534 38.64 10.73 0.37
N SER A 535 37.95 10.42 -0.73
CA SER A 535 36.99 9.31 -0.79
C SER A 535 37.71 8.00 -1.19
N ARG A 536 37.09 6.85 -0.95
CA ARG A 536 37.75 5.56 -1.16
C ARG A 536 36.83 4.52 -1.78
N GLN A 537 37.38 3.68 -2.65
CA GLN A 537 36.72 2.44 -3.08
C GLN A 537 36.93 1.34 -2.03
N LEU A 538 35.86 0.67 -1.61
CA LEU A 538 35.99 -0.48 -0.72
C LEU A 538 36.62 -1.66 -1.46
N THR A 539 37.35 -2.48 -0.72
CA THR A 539 37.76 -3.80 -1.19
C THR A 539 36.61 -4.80 -1.08
N ASP A 540 36.70 -5.93 -1.80
CA ASP A 540 35.74 -7.04 -1.68
C ASP A 540 35.61 -7.56 -0.23
N GLY A 541 36.69 -7.52 0.56
CA GLY A 541 36.67 -7.93 1.96
C GLY A 541 35.91 -6.96 2.87
N GLU A 542 36.09 -5.66 2.65
CA GLU A 542 35.39 -4.62 3.42
C GLU A 542 33.90 -4.56 3.05
N ALA A 543 33.58 -4.70 1.76
CA ALA A 543 32.20 -4.68 1.27
C ALA A 543 31.34 -5.79 1.90
N LYS A 544 31.92 -6.96 2.23
CA LYS A 544 31.23 -8.05 2.95
C LYS A 544 30.71 -7.65 4.33
N LEU A 545 31.24 -6.58 4.93
CA LEU A 545 30.76 -6.06 6.21
C LEU A 545 29.48 -5.22 6.07
N TYR A 546 29.14 -4.76 4.87
CA TYR A 546 27.98 -3.91 4.62
C TYR A 546 26.74 -4.74 4.26
N THR A 547 26.33 -5.61 5.17
CA THR A 547 25.03 -6.31 5.11
C THR A 547 24.05 -5.69 6.10
N VAL A 548 22.74 -5.78 5.83
CA VAL A 548 21.69 -5.30 6.75
C VAL A 548 21.90 -5.87 8.16
N GLU A 549 22.20 -7.17 8.24
CA GLU A 549 22.50 -7.88 9.48
C GLU A 549 23.71 -7.31 10.23
N ASN A 550 24.83 -7.07 9.54
CA ASN A 550 26.03 -6.52 10.18
C ASN A 550 25.88 -5.04 10.58
N ILE A 551 25.10 -4.28 9.81
CA ILE A 551 24.90 -2.84 10.04
C ILE A 551 23.98 -2.62 11.25
N PHE A 552 22.89 -3.37 11.36
CA PHE A 552 21.91 -3.20 12.44
C PHE A 552 22.16 -4.08 13.66
N GLY A 553 23.03 -5.09 13.54
CA GLY A 553 23.47 -5.92 14.65
C GLY A 553 22.36 -6.82 15.18
N ASP A 554 21.81 -6.46 16.33
CA ASP A 554 20.74 -7.19 17.04
C ASP A 554 19.34 -6.95 16.47
N TRP A 555 19.18 -5.94 15.61
CA TRP A 555 17.89 -5.63 14.99
C TRP A 555 17.75 -6.25 13.59
N ARG A 556 16.55 -6.78 13.31
CA ARG A 556 16.13 -7.29 12.00
C ARG A 556 14.88 -6.50 11.59
N PRO A 557 15.01 -5.55 10.64
CA PRO A 557 13.92 -4.68 10.24
C PRO A 557 12.76 -5.43 9.58
#